data_AF-A0A6P8HQA9-F1
#
_entry.id   AF-A0A6P8HQA9-F1
#
_cell.length_a   1.000
_cell.length_b   1.000
_cell.length_c   1.000
_cell.angle_alpha   90.00
_cell.angle_beta   90.00
_cell.angle_gamma   90.00
#
_symmetry.space_group_name_H-M   'P 1'
#
loop_
_entity.id
_entity.type
_entity.pdbx_description
1 polymer ?
#
loop_
_entity_poly.entity_id
_entity_poly.type
_entity_poly.pdbx_seq_one_letter_code
_entity_poly.pdbx_strand_id
1 'polypeptide(L)'
;MQRLKMILFFVVALFPAAIFCKGLQGYFGFPNQIEANNDKEVLSSCKYAKITKIGCYSDHMDTPRPLPELVLSNRDPSSGVFDGHIFDWEKPVQSMQDLACRCARKVLQKNYTHFSLQFFGECWSGKNSASTYSNDGPSKSCLGKEYKDCDGRSDTPCTGVNFSNYVYKAESIRPTVPPTEDSNCVDQYSICKHYASINLCNNKFPLVLKYCRRSCNLC
;
A
#
# COMPACT_ATOMS: atom_id res chain seq x y z
N MET A 1 -59.82 5.46 -57.24
CA MET A 1 -58.87 5.93 -58.27
C MET A 1 -57.50 5.38 -57.93
N GLN A 2 -56.84 4.73 -58.92
CA GLN A 2 -55.36 4.62 -59.08
C GLN A 2 -54.59 3.82 -58.01
N ARG A 3 -53.60 2.95 -58.29
CA ARG A 3 -52.81 2.53 -59.48
C ARG A 3 -52.27 1.12 -59.13
N LEU A 4 -52.40 0.13 -59.99
CA LEU A 4 -51.43 -0.32 -61.01
C LEU A 4 -50.11 -0.92 -60.45
N LYS A 5 -49.93 -2.19 -60.82
CA LYS A 5 -48.82 -3.14 -60.54
C LYS A 5 -47.43 -2.62 -60.89
N MET A 6 -46.41 -3.08 -60.16
CA MET A 6 -45.14 -3.48 -60.80
C MET A 6 -44.45 -4.60 -59.99
N ILE A 7 -44.29 -5.75 -60.62
CA ILE A 7 -43.44 -6.87 -60.24
C ILE A 7 -42.08 -6.63 -60.92
N LEU A 8 -40.94 -6.88 -60.27
CA LEU A 8 -39.78 -7.49 -60.93
C LEU A 8 -38.58 -7.87 -60.02
N PHE A 9 -38.10 -9.10 -60.28
CA PHE A 9 -36.77 -9.72 -60.13
C PHE A 9 -36.10 -9.96 -58.75
N PHE A 10 -36.13 -11.24 -58.36
CA PHE A 10 -34.98 -12.13 -58.09
C PHE A 10 -33.59 -11.49 -57.93
N VAL A 11 -32.95 -11.69 -56.77
CA VAL A 11 -31.65 -12.40 -56.67
C VAL A 11 -31.59 -13.17 -55.35
N VAL A 12 -31.25 -14.45 -55.47
CA VAL A 12 -31.04 -15.45 -54.43
C VAL A 12 -29.56 -15.46 -54.02
N ALA A 13 -29.27 -15.50 -52.72
CA ALA A 13 -28.02 -16.03 -52.15
C ALA A 13 -28.43 -16.81 -50.88
N LEU A 14 -28.55 -18.15 -50.89
CA LEU A 14 -27.49 -19.16 -50.68
C LEU A 14 -26.63 -18.80 -49.46
N PHE A 15 -26.50 -19.52 -48.34
CA PHE A 15 -26.83 -20.85 -47.77
C PHE A 15 -26.34 -20.74 -46.28
N PRO A 16 -26.44 -21.73 -45.36
CA PRO A 16 -27.37 -22.84 -45.18
C PRO A 16 -27.94 -22.92 -43.74
N ALA A 17 -28.84 -23.89 -43.60
CA ALA A 17 -29.61 -24.34 -42.45
C ALA A 17 -28.90 -24.43 -41.08
N ALA A 18 -29.71 -24.13 -40.07
CA ALA A 18 -29.52 -24.52 -38.69
C ALA A 18 -29.34 -26.04 -38.55
N ILE A 19 -28.22 -26.46 -37.95
CA ILE A 19 -28.04 -27.80 -37.40
C ILE A 19 -28.18 -27.66 -35.89
N PHE A 20 -29.25 -28.25 -35.37
CA PHE A 20 -29.44 -28.54 -33.96
C PHE A 20 -28.28 -29.44 -33.47
N CYS A 21 -27.48 -28.93 -32.54
CA CYS A 21 -26.67 -29.79 -31.68
C CYS A 21 -27.17 -29.62 -30.23
N LYS A 22 -27.95 -30.58 -29.76
CA LYS A 22 -28.19 -30.79 -28.32
C LYS A 22 -26.86 -31.25 -27.71
N GLY A 23 -26.36 -30.51 -26.74
CA GLY A 23 -25.18 -30.89 -25.96
C GLY A 23 -25.25 -30.24 -24.57
N LEU A 24 -25.16 -31.06 -23.54
CA LEU A 24 -25.28 -30.71 -22.13
C LEU A 24 -24.21 -29.71 -21.66
N GLN A 25 -24.66 -28.64 -21.01
CA GLN A 25 -24.00 -27.94 -19.90
C GLN A 25 -25.10 -27.05 -19.27
N GLY A 26 -25.50 -27.21 -18.01
CA GLY A 26 -24.64 -27.37 -16.85
C GLY A 26 -24.36 -25.99 -16.27
N TYR A 27 -24.92 -25.76 -15.09
CA TYR A 27 -24.51 -24.80 -14.06
C TYR A 27 -25.16 -23.41 -14.00
N PHE A 28 -26.12 -23.34 -13.06
CA PHE A 28 -26.36 -22.32 -12.03
C PHE A 28 -26.40 -20.84 -12.44
N GLY A 29 -27.60 -20.27 -12.30
CA GLY A 29 -27.77 -18.85 -12.11
C GLY A 29 -26.97 -18.37 -10.90
N PHE A 30 -26.10 -17.39 -11.11
CA PHE A 30 -25.44 -16.67 -10.05
C PHE A 30 -26.40 -15.57 -9.55
N PRO A 31 -26.77 -15.56 -8.26
CA PRO A 31 -27.45 -14.42 -7.67
C PRO A 31 -26.49 -13.22 -7.61
N ASN A 32 -27.06 -12.02 -7.74
CA ASN A 32 -26.42 -10.75 -7.45
C ASN A 32 -25.69 -10.83 -6.10
N GLN A 33 -24.36 -10.82 -6.13
CA GLN A 33 -23.56 -10.49 -4.96
C GLN A 33 -22.99 -9.09 -5.18
N ILE A 34 -23.82 -8.08 -4.86
CA ILE A 34 -23.30 -6.84 -4.31
C ILE A 34 -22.99 -7.17 -2.85
N GLU A 35 -21.86 -7.82 -2.61
CA GLU A 35 -21.27 -7.83 -1.28
C GLU A 35 -20.31 -6.64 -1.23
N ALA A 36 -20.83 -5.52 -0.71
CA ALA A 36 -19.97 -4.49 -0.17
C ALA A 36 -19.17 -5.12 0.97
N ASN A 37 -17.95 -5.56 0.66
CA ASN A 37 -17.01 -5.97 1.69
C ASN A 37 -16.75 -4.77 2.58
N ASN A 38 -17.38 -4.80 3.75
CA ASN A 38 -17.07 -3.99 4.91
C ASN A 38 -15.72 -4.47 5.50
N ASP A 39 -14.67 -4.39 4.68
CA ASP A 39 -13.31 -4.67 5.06
C ASP A 39 -12.77 -3.47 5.84
N LYS A 40 -13.11 -3.45 7.13
CA LYS A 40 -12.47 -2.74 8.24
C LYS A 40 -11.30 -1.83 7.84
N GLU A 41 -11.62 -0.59 7.47
CA GLU A 41 -10.63 0.42 7.14
C GLU A 41 -9.96 1.02 8.40
N VAL A 42 -9.18 0.20 9.12
CA VAL A 42 -8.70 0.54 10.46
C VAL A 42 -7.28 0.05 10.73
N LEU A 43 -6.54 0.77 11.59
CA LEU A 43 -5.12 0.52 11.88
C LEU A 43 -4.84 -0.85 12.50
N SER A 44 -5.78 -1.42 13.28
CA SER A 44 -5.64 -2.77 13.85
C SER A 44 -5.54 -3.89 12.80
N SER A 45 -5.89 -3.62 11.54
CA SER A 45 -5.79 -4.59 10.44
C SER A 45 -4.38 -4.69 9.82
N CYS A 46 -3.44 -3.83 10.20
CA CYS A 46 -2.09 -3.85 9.64
C CYS A 46 -1.34 -5.16 9.99
N LYS A 47 -1.06 -5.98 8.98
CA LYS A 47 -0.53 -7.36 9.15
C LYS A 47 0.85 -7.47 9.81
N TYR A 48 1.69 -6.45 9.72
CA TYR A 48 3.12 -6.54 10.08
C TYR A 48 3.52 -5.66 11.26
N ALA A 49 2.67 -4.70 11.63
CA ALA A 49 2.98 -3.72 12.65
C ALA A 49 1.73 -3.42 13.47
N LYS A 50 1.92 -3.39 14.79
CA LYS A 50 0.96 -2.79 15.71
C LYS A 50 1.24 -1.30 15.68
N ILE A 51 0.22 -0.52 15.34
CA ILE A 51 0.30 0.93 15.24
C ILE A 51 -0.46 1.53 16.42
N THR A 52 0.20 2.39 17.18
CA THR A 52 -0.43 3.14 18.29
C THR A 52 -0.42 4.62 17.94
N LYS A 53 -1.58 5.29 18.06
CA LYS A 53 -1.71 6.73 17.88
C LYS A 53 -1.09 7.47 19.05
N ILE A 54 -0.22 8.44 18.77
CA ILE A 54 0.47 9.24 19.80
C ILE A 54 -0.17 10.60 19.93
N GLY A 55 -0.29 11.36 18.84
CA GLY A 55 -0.92 12.68 18.89
C GLY A 55 -0.59 13.57 17.70
N CYS A 56 -1.10 14.79 17.75
CA CYS A 56 -0.87 15.84 16.76
C CYS A 56 0.19 16.82 17.25
N TYR A 57 1.22 17.05 16.45
CA TYR A 57 2.37 17.90 16.78
C TYR A 57 2.66 18.88 15.65
N SER A 58 3.22 20.03 15.98
CA SER A 58 3.65 21.00 14.98
C SER A 58 4.89 20.50 14.23
N ASP A 59 5.11 21.06 13.04
CA ASP A 59 6.32 20.88 12.25
C ASP A 59 6.65 22.20 11.58
N HIS A 60 7.51 22.99 12.21
CA HIS A 60 7.89 24.31 11.74
C HIS A 60 8.79 24.25 10.49
N MET A 61 9.16 23.05 10.05
CA MET A 61 10.07 22.81 8.91
C MET A 61 11.50 23.30 9.14
N ASP A 62 11.83 23.70 10.38
CA ASP A 62 13.19 24.06 10.79
C ASP A 62 14.13 22.86 10.66
N THR A 63 15.38 23.09 10.30
CA THR A 63 16.38 22.01 10.16
C THR A 63 17.18 21.86 11.47
N PRO A 64 17.25 20.65 12.06
CA PRO A 64 16.58 19.41 11.65
C PRO A 64 15.10 19.39 12.05
N ARG A 65 14.23 18.87 11.16
CA ARG A 65 12.80 18.69 11.48
C ARG A 65 12.64 17.71 12.64
N PRO A 66 11.53 17.80 13.41
CA PRO A 66 11.17 16.79 14.41
C PRO A 66 11.24 15.36 13.88
N LEU A 67 10.80 15.16 12.63
CA LEU A 67 10.87 13.90 11.88
C LEU A 67 11.57 14.17 10.54
N PRO A 68 12.91 14.03 10.47
CA PRO A 68 13.72 14.60 9.38
C PRO A 68 13.73 13.82 8.06
N GLU A 69 13.23 12.58 8.04
CA GLU A 69 13.30 11.71 6.88
C GLU A 69 11.92 11.45 6.27
N LEU A 70 11.74 11.81 5.00
CA LEU A 70 10.60 11.37 4.20
C LEU A 70 10.81 9.92 3.80
N VAL A 71 10.04 9.01 4.38
CA VAL A 71 10.19 7.56 4.20
C VAL A 71 9.33 7.03 3.04
N LEU A 72 8.16 7.62 2.83
CA LEU A 72 7.25 7.36 1.72
C LEU A 72 6.52 8.63 1.32
N SER A 73 6.22 8.74 0.02
CA SER A 73 5.31 9.75 -0.50
C SER A 73 4.32 9.09 -1.44
N ASN A 74 3.04 9.13 -1.08
CA ASN A 74 1.90 8.93 -1.97
C ASN A 74 1.37 10.26 -2.52
N ARG A 75 2.02 11.39 -2.18
CA ARG A 75 1.62 12.73 -2.60
C ARG A 75 2.26 13.13 -3.92
N ASP A 76 3.51 12.70 -4.14
CA ASP A 76 4.34 13.11 -5.27
C ASP A 76 4.95 11.90 -5.99
N PRO A 77 4.45 11.53 -7.18
CA PRO A 77 5.01 10.45 -8.00
C PRO A 77 6.45 10.64 -8.46
N SER A 78 6.96 11.88 -8.45
CA SER A 78 8.35 12.18 -8.80
C SER A 78 9.33 12.01 -7.63
N SER A 79 8.81 11.83 -6.42
CA SER A 79 9.61 11.64 -5.22
C SER A 79 10.49 10.38 -5.31
N GLY A 80 11.76 10.48 -4.91
CA GLY A 80 12.67 9.33 -4.84
C GLY A 80 12.24 8.23 -3.87
N VAL A 81 11.24 8.51 -3.01
CA VAL A 81 10.64 7.54 -2.08
C VAL A 81 9.20 7.15 -2.43
N PHE A 82 8.73 7.52 -3.63
CA PHE A 82 7.48 7.02 -4.19
C PHE A 82 7.57 5.49 -4.42
N ASP A 83 6.56 4.75 -3.99
CA ASP A 83 6.54 3.28 -4.07
C ASP A 83 5.44 2.74 -5.00
N GLY A 84 4.90 3.58 -5.88
CA GLY A 84 3.87 3.21 -6.84
C GLY A 84 2.43 3.49 -6.38
N HIS A 85 2.22 4.02 -5.18
CA HIS A 85 0.88 4.31 -4.64
C HIS A 85 0.64 5.82 -4.61
N ILE A 86 -0.44 6.29 -5.23
CA ILE A 86 -0.92 7.66 -5.11
C ILE A 86 -2.08 7.72 -4.12
N PHE A 87 -2.21 8.82 -3.38
CA PHE A 87 -3.36 9.05 -2.50
C PHE A 87 -4.65 9.16 -3.33
N ASP A 88 -5.65 8.33 -3.01
CA ASP A 88 -6.97 8.35 -3.63
C ASP A 88 -7.92 9.24 -2.81
N TRP A 89 -8.28 10.39 -3.37
CA TRP A 89 -9.17 11.37 -2.75
C TRP A 89 -10.62 10.93 -2.67
N GLU A 90 -11.04 9.95 -3.48
CA GLU A 90 -12.36 9.33 -3.39
C GLU A 90 -12.43 8.32 -2.23
N LYS A 91 -11.26 7.85 -1.76
CA LYS A 91 -11.13 6.87 -0.67
C LYS A 91 -10.07 7.30 0.35
N PRO A 92 -10.27 8.43 1.05
CA PRO A 92 -9.24 9.02 1.88
C PRO A 92 -8.89 8.16 3.11
N VAL A 93 -9.87 7.49 3.72
CA VAL A 93 -9.65 6.63 4.89
C VAL A 93 -8.83 5.41 4.50
N GLN A 94 -9.22 4.72 3.42
CA GLN A 94 -8.46 3.61 2.85
C GLN A 94 -7.03 4.03 2.48
N SER A 95 -6.86 5.18 1.81
CA SER A 95 -5.55 5.70 1.41
C SER A 95 -4.64 6.00 2.60
N MET A 96 -5.18 6.65 3.65
CA MET A 96 -4.41 6.91 4.87
C MET A 96 -4.03 5.61 5.60
N GLN A 97 -4.91 4.61 5.61
CA GLN A 97 -4.63 3.32 6.25
C GLN A 97 -3.54 2.55 5.52
N ASP A 98 -3.65 2.44 4.19
CA ASP A 98 -2.64 1.78 3.38
C ASP A 98 -1.27 2.45 3.55
N LEU A 99 -1.24 3.79 3.50
CA LEU A 99 -0.05 4.58 3.77
C LEU A 99 0.50 4.31 5.18
N ALA A 100 -0.34 4.34 6.22
CA ALA A 100 0.08 4.08 7.60
C ALA A 100 0.70 2.69 7.77
N CYS A 101 0.06 1.63 7.24
CA CYS A 101 0.57 0.27 7.34
C CYS A 101 1.92 0.11 6.60
N ARG A 102 2.05 0.68 5.40
CA ARG A 102 3.30 0.62 4.63
C ARG A 102 4.40 1.45 5.28
N CYS A 103 4.06 2.63 5.80
CA CYS A 103 4.95 3.50 6.55
C CYS A 103 5.50 2.77 7.78
N ALA A 104 4.63 2.21 8.62
CA ALA A 104 5.00 1.41 9.80
C ALA A 104 5.99 0.29 9.46
N ARG A 105 5.75 -0.44 8.36
CA ARG A 105 6.69 -1.48 7.89
C ARG A 105 8.06 -0.91 7.52
N LYS A 106 8.11 0.20 6.78
CA LYS A 106 9.38 0.80 6.34
C LYS A 106 10.17 1.40 7.50
N VAL A 107 9.51 2.05 8.46
CA VAL A 107 10.18 2.60 9.64
C VAL A 107 10.77 1.50 10.52
N LEU A 108 10.05 0.39 10.70
CA LEU A 108 10.58 -0.79 11.40
C LEU A 108 11.79 -1.40 10.68
N GLN A 109 11.78 -1.48 9.35
CA GLN A 109 12.93 -1.93 8.55
C GLN A 109 14.17 -1.04 8.69
N LYS A 110 13.97 0.25 9.01
CA LYS A 110 15.03 1.22 9.29
C LYS A 110 15.46 1.23 10.76
N ASN A 111 14.93 0.34 11.60
CA ASN A 111 15.10 0.31 13.05
C ASN A 111 14.63 1.61 13.74
N TYR A 112 13.62 2.27 13.16
CA TYR A 112 12.92 3.40 13.77
C TYR A 112 11.67 2.91 14.48
N THR A 113 11.10 3.74 15.34
CA THR A 113 9.96 3.36 16.19
C THR A 113 8.77 4.27 16.04
N HIS A 114 8.95 5.51 15.58
CA HIS A 114 7.88 6.48 15.41
C HIS A 114 7.88 7.00 13.98
N PHE A 115 6.68 7.27 13.48
CA PHE A 115 6.47 7.90 12.18
C PHE A 115 5.31 8.87 12.28
N SER A 116 5.18 9.78 11.32
CA SER A 116 4.00 10.61 11.17
C SER A 116 3.41 10.50 9.78
N LEU A 117 2.12 10.83 9.70
CA LEU A 117 1.50 11.22 8.44
C LEU A 117 1.31 12.74 8.39
N GLN A 118 1.65 13.30 7.25
CA GLN A 118 1.52 14.73 6.94
C GLN A 118 1.02 14.91 5.50
N PHE A 119 0.34 16.02 5.21
CA PHE A 119 -0.18 16.35 3.88
C PHE A 119 -0.98 15.21 3.22
N PHE A 120 -1.67 14.37 3.99
CA PHE A 120 -2.44 13.18 3.57
C PHE A 120 -1.63 12.05 2.89
N GLY A 121 -0.54 12.36 2.21
CA GLY A 121 0.23 11.43 1.39
C GLY A 121 1.69 11.27 1.82
N GLU A 122 2.17 11.96 2.84
CA GLU A 122 3.57 11.88 3.25
C GLU A 122 3.75 11.11 4.55
N CYS A 123 4.80 10.31 4.60
CA CYS A 123 5.22 9.52 5.75
C CYS A 123 6.61 9.98 6.18
N TRP A 124 6.69 10.60 7.36
CA TRP A 124 7.93 11.14 7.92
C TRP A 124 8.39 10.33 9.13
N SER A 125 9.71 10.25 9.34
CA SER A 125 10.32 9.50 10.45
C SER A 125 11.74 10.00 10.73
N GLY A 126 12.47 9.30 11.58
CA GLY A 126 13.92 9.42 11.70
C GLY A 126 14.49 8.51 12.79
N LYS A 127 15.81 8.40 12.85
CA LYS A 127 16.53 7.57 13.83
C LYS A 127 16.14 7.88 15.28
N ASN A 128 15.98 9.16 15.61
CA ASN A 128 15.64 9.63 16.95
C ASN A 128 14.17 10.03 17.07
N SER A 129 13.32 9.58 16.14
CA SER A 129 11.91 9.96 16.05
C SER A 129 11.18 9.85 17.39
N ALA A 130 11.47 8.84 18.20
CA ALA A 130 10.89 8.65 19.53
C ALA A 130 11.10 9.80 20.52
N SER A 131 12.21 10.53 20.39
CA SER A 131 12.56 11.64 21.29
C SER A 131 12.43 13.02 20.64
N THR A 132 12.24 13.09 19.32
CA THR A 132 12.22 14.37 18.59
C THR A 132 10.86 14.76 18.03
N TYR A 133 9.90 13.84 17.91
CA TYR A 133 8.62 14.11 17.24
C TYR A 133 7.83 15.29 17.83
N SER A 134 8.04 15.61 19.10
CA SER A 134 7.30 16.65 19.83
C SER A 134 8.06 17.95 20.03
N ASN A 135 9.25 18.10 19.43
CA ASN A 135 10.13 19.26 19.68
C ASN A 135 9.47 20.61 19.37
N ASP A 136 8.61 20.65 18.35
CA ASP A 136 7.90 21.86 17.93
C ASP A 136 6.59 22.08 18.69
N GLY A 137 6.27 21.20 19.65
CA GLY A 137 5.08 21.28 20.50
C GLY A 137 3.82 20.66 19.90
N PRO A 138 2.71 20.66 20.68
CA PRO A 138 1.44 20.10 20.25
C PRO A 138 0.75 20.97 19.19
N SER A 139 -0.01 20.33 18.30
CA SER A 139 -0.85 20.99 17.29
C SER A 139 -2.29 20.49 17.40
N LYS A 140 -3.22 21.27 16.82
CA LYS A 140 -4.63 20.86 16.60
C LYS A 140 -4.94 20.63 15.13
N SER A 141 -3.96 20.84 14.24
CA SER A 141 -4.12 20.80 12.80
C SER A 141 -3.89 19.38 12.25
N CYS A 142 -4.62 18.42 12.80
CA CYS A 142 -4.64 17.05 12.29
C CYS A 142 -6.07 16.57 12.09
N LEU A 143 -6.30 15.91 10.96
CA LEU A 143 -7.60 15.44 10.52
C LEU A 143 -7.64 13.92 10.48
N GLY A 144 -8.84 13.36 10.64
CA GLY A 144 -9.12 11.94 10.51
C GLY A 144 -10.20 11.68 9.45
N LYS A 145 -11.12 10.77 9.78
CA LYS A 145 -12.27 10.42 8.94
C LYS A 145 -13.07 11.67 8.55
N GLU A 146 -13.54 11.72 7.31
CA GLU A 146 -14.38 12.81 6.77
C GLU A 146 -13.75 14.21 6.91
N TYR A 147 -12.41 14.30 6.99
CA TYR A 147 -11.68 15.55 7.17
C TYR A 147 -12.07 16.31 8.45
N LYS A 148 -12.60 15.60 9.45
CA LYS A 148 -12.89 16.14 10.79
C LYS A 148 -11.68 16.04 11.69
N ASP A 149 -11.76 16.72 12.84
CA ASP A 149 -10.76 16.60 13.91
C ASP A 149 -10.45 15.12 14.20
N CYS A 150 -9.16 14.82 14.32
CA CYS A 150 -8.73 13.45 14.57
C CYS A 150 -9.21 12.96 15.95
N ASP A 151 -10.02 11.90 15.94
CA ASP A 151 -10.31 11.12 17.14
C ASP A 151 -9.14 10.16 17.43
N GLY A 152 -8.37 10.45 18.48
CA GLY A 152 -7.27 9.60 18.93
C GLY A 152 -7.71 8.23 19.46
N ARG A 153 -9.00 8.01 19.75
CA ARG A 153 -9.55 6.76 20.30
C ARG A 153 -10.08 5.82 19.23
N SER A 154 -10.52 6.36 18.09
CA SER A 154 -10.93 5.58 16.92
C SER A 154 -9.77 4.75 16.37
N ASP A 155 -10.05 3.70 15.60
CA ASP A 155 -9.02 2.94 14.90
C ASP A 155 -8.77 3.47 13.46
N THR A 156 -9.52 4.50 13.05
CA THR A 156 -9.28 5.23 11.79
C THR A 156 -7.95 6.00 11.86
N PRO A 157 -7.13 5.93 10.80
CA PRO A 157 -5.95 6.79 10.66
C PRO A 157 -6.29 8.29 10.67
N CYS A 158 -5.26 9.07 10.93
CA CYS A 158 -5.24 10.51 10.97
C CYS A 158 -4.00 11.03 10.24
N THR A 159 -3.98 12.30 9.92
CA THR A 159 -2.87 12.93 9.23
C THR A 159 -2.78 14.39 9.64
N GLY A 160 -1.56 14.91 9.71
CA GLY A 160 -1.35 16.35 9.84
C GLY A 160 -1.65 17.03 8.51
N VAL A 161 -2.23 18.23 8.56
CA VAL A 161 -2.38 19.08 7.37
C VAL A 161 -1.07 19.81 7.09
N ASN A 162 -1.11 21.13 6.87
CA ASN A 162 0.11 21.93 6.71
C ASN A 162 0.85 22.05 8.05
N PHE A 163 2.18 21.86 8.01
CA PHE A 163 3.08 22.14 9.15
C PHE A 163 2.68 21.43 10.45
N SER A 164 2.12 20.22 10.33
CA SER A 164 1.72 19.40 11.47
C SER A 164 1.90 17.94 11.15
N ASN A 165 2.20 17.14 12.16
CA ASN A 165 2.43 15.72 12.08
C ASN A 165 1.42 15.01 12.97
N TYR A 166 0.64 14.07 12.41
CA TYR A 166 -0.02 13.09 13.27
C TYR A 166 0.93 11.92 13.48
N VAL A 167 1.41 11.77 14.72
CA VAL A 167 2.48 10.84 15.10
C VAL A 167 1.90 9.50 15.57
N TYR A 168 2.59 8.44 15.17
CA TYR A 168 2.32 7.05 15.47
C TYR A 168 3.56 6.38 16.02
N LYS A 169 3.37 5.41 16.92
CA LYS A 169 4.37 4.41 17.29
C LYS A 169 4.10 3.12 16.53
N ALA A 170 5.14 2.55 15.93
CA ALA A 170 5.10 1.25 15.28
C ALA A 170 5.85 0.21 16.11
N GLU A 171 5.25 -0.97 16.28
CA GLU A 171 5.85 -2.13 16.93
C GLU A 171 5.69 -3.35 16.02
N SER A 172 6.75 -4.14 15.80
CA SER A 172 6.64 -5.35 14.98
C SER A 172 5.73 -6.38 15.66
N ILE A 173 4.73 -6.90 14.94
CA ILE A 173 3.88 -8.01 15.43
C ILE A 173 4.62 -9.35 15.32
N ARG A 174 5.64 -9.43 14.48
CA ARG A 174 6.52 -10.61 14.40
C ARG A 174 7.65 -10.46 15.42
N PRO A 175 8.02 -11.52 16.16
CA PRO A 175 9.26 -11.52 16.92
C PRO A 175 10.37 -11.11 15.97
N THR A 176 11.07 -10.03 16.31
CA THR A 176 12.37 -9.74 15.73
C THR A 176 13.21 -10.97 16.00
N VAL A 177 13.46 -11.80 14.98
CA VAL A 177 14.74 -12.49 14.95
C VAL A 177 15.73 -11.32 15.07
N PRO A 178 16.52 -11.26 16.15
CA PRO A 178 17.52 -10.21 16.30
C PRO A 178 18.30 -10.11 14.99
N PRO A 179 18.84 -8.94 14.63
CA PRO A 179 19.98 -8.92 13.71
C PRO A 179 21.07 -9.75 14.41
N THR A 180 21.05 -11.07 14.22
CA THR A 180 22.14 -11.92 14.63
C THR A 180 23.30 -11.41 13.82
N GLU A 181 24.33 -10.97 14.54
CA GLU A 181 25.65 -10.75 14.00
C GLU A 181 25.94 -11.77 12.90
N ASP A 182 26.35 -11.19 11.79
CA ASP A 182 26.84 -11.86 10.61
C ASP A 182 28.00 -12.78 10.98
N SER A 183 27.74 -14.07 11.20
CA SER A 183 28.79 -15.10 11.26
C SER A 183 28.46 -16.37 10.50
N ASN A 184 27.28 -16.46 9.88
CA ASN A 184 26.95 -17.57 9.00
C ASN A 184 26.44 -17.04 7.66
N CYS A 185 27.39 -16.84 6.74
CA CYS A 185 27.12 -16.64 5.32
C CYS A 185 26.50 -17.90 4.72
N VAL A 186 25.19 -18.04 4.84
CA VAL A 186 24.45 -19.20 4.33
C VAL A 186 23.25 -18.75 3.49
N ASP A 187 22.89 -19.60 2.53
CA ASP A 187 21.62 -19.46 1.83
C ASP A 187 20.50 -19.99 2.72
N GLN A 188 19.40 -19.24 2.81
CA GLN A 188 18.22 -19.67 3.56
C GLN A 188 17.39 -20.71 2.79
N TYR A 189 17.52 -20.78 1.47
CA TYR A 189 16.76 -21.70 0.61
C TYR A 189 17.68 -22.46 -0.35
N SER A 190 17.36 -23.73 -0.62
CA SER A 190 18.15 -24.59 -1.53
C SER A 190 18.13 -24.13 -2.99
N ILE A 191 17.10 -23.38 -3.40
CA ILE A 191 16.96 -22.83 -4.77
C ILE A 191 17.92 -21.67 -5.07
N CYS A 192 18.64 -21.16 -4.07
CA CYS A 192 19.51 -20.00 -4.22
C CYS A 192 20.60 -20.18 -5.29
N LYS A 193 21.14 -21.39 -5.46
CA LYS A 193 22.07 -21.72 -6.55
C LYS A 193 21.44 -21.55 -7.93
N HIS A 194 20.17 -21.93 -8.05
CA HIS A 194 19.43 -21.75 -9.30
C HIS A 194 19.23 -20.26 -9.57
N TYR A 195 18.79 -19.47 -8.59
CA TYR A 195 18.62 -18.02 -8.75
C TYR A 195 19.90 -17.30 -9.14
N ALA A 196 21.03 -17.69 -8.58
CA ALA A 196 22.33 -17.19 -9.02
C ALA A 196 22.61 -17.57 -10.49
N SER A 197 22.34 -18.82 -10.88
CA SER A 197 22.56 -19.31 -12.25
C SER A 197 21.71 -18.58 -13.32
N ILE A 198 20.55 -18.05 -12.93
CA ILE A 198 19.66 -17.29 -13.82
C ILE A 198 19.74 -15.77 -13.61
N ASN A 199 20.84 -15.27 -13.05
CA ASN A 199 21.14 -13.84 -12.88
C ASN A 199 20.11 -13.03 -12.07
N LEU A 200 19.45 -13.65 -11.09
CA LEU A 200 18.50 -12.97 -10.20
C LEU A 200 19.16 -12.28 -9.00
N CYS A 201 20.48 -12.40 -8.84
CA CYS A 201 21.26 -11.69 -7.82
C CYS A 201 21.47 -10.21 -8.21
N ASN A 202 20.38 -9.44 -8.31
CA ASN A 202 20.44 -8.02 -8.64
C ASN A 202 19.36 -7.23 -7.87
N ASN A 203 19.48 -5.90 -7.88
CA ASN A 203 18.63 -5.00 -7.09
C ASN A 203 17.13 -5.05 -7.47
N LYS A 204 16.77 -5.65 -8.60
CA LYS A 204 15.37 -5.91 -8.98
C LYS A 204 14.73 -6.99 -8.12
N PHE A 205 15.52 -7.86 -7.48
CA PHE A 205 15.07 -8.99 -6.67
C PHE A 205 15.63 -8.90 -5.24
N PRO A 206 15.18 -7.94 -4.42
CA PRO A 206 15.73 -7.70 -3.09
C PRO A 206 15.55 -8.89 -2.12
N LEU A 207 14.55 -9.75 -2.35
CA LEU A 207 14.38 -10.97 -1.56
C LEU A 207 15.45 -12.02 -1.88
N VAL A 208 15.90 -12.11 -3.14
CA VAL A 208 17.00 -13.00 -3.53
C VAL A 208 18.28 -12.54 -2.84
N LEU A 209 18.59 -11.24 -2.89
CA LEU A 209 19.75 -10.67 -2.19
C LEU A 209 19.69 -10.88 -0.67
N LYS A 210 18.49 -10.82 -0.08
CA LYS A 210 18.30 -11.02 1.36
C LYS A 210 18.51 -12.47 1.81
N TYR A 211 17.99 -13.42 1.03
CA TYR A 211 17.89 -14.82 1.45
C TYR A 211 18.94 -15.74 0.83
N CYS A 212 19.57 -15.34 -0.27
CA CYS A 212 20.56 -16.11 -1.00
C CYS A 212 21.94 -15.46 -0.91
N ARG A 213 22.33 -15.01 0.29
CA ARG A 213 23.55 -14.20 0.49
C ARG A 213 24.80 -14.93 0.02
N ARG A 214 24.92 -16.23 0.29
CA ARG A 214 26.07 -17.05 -0.14
C ARG A 214 26.07 -17.30 -1.64
N SER A 215 24.94 -17.72 -2.22
CA SER A 215 24.82 -17.96 -3.66
C SER A 215 24.99 -16.68 -4.50
N CYS A 216 24.66 -15.52 -3.93
CA CYS A 216 24.82 -14.22 -4.58
C CYS A 216 26.15 -13.51 -4.23
N ASN A 217 27.06 -14.15 -3.51
CA ASN A 217 28.36 -13.57 -3.09
C ASN A 217 28.21 -12.21 -2.37
N LEU A 218 27.19 -12.08 -1.53
CA LEU A 218 26.93 -10.88 -0.69
C LEU A 218 27.50 -11.01 0.73
N CYS A 219 28.14 -12.14 0.93
CA CYS A 219 29.09 -12.58 1.92
C CYS A 219 29.90 -13.69 1.21
#